data_AF-A0A958MC92-F1
#
_entry.id   AF-A0A958MC92-F1
#
_cell.length_a   1.000
_cell.length_b   1.000
_cell.length_c   1.000
_cell.angle_alpha   90.00
_cell.angle_beta   90.00
_cell.angle_gamma   90.00
#
_symmetry.space_group_name_H-M   'P 1'
#
loop_
_entity.id
_entity.type
_entity.pdbx_description
1 polymer ?
#
loop_
_entity_poly.entity_id
_entity_poly.type
_entity_poly.pdbx_seq_one_letter_code
_entity_poly.pdbx_strand_id
1 'polypeptide(L)' 'MSGSHSHTLVDHLFRHEAGKMIAVVVRMLGVGRLEEAEDLVQEAFYQALHTWPFTGIPDEPAAWLMQVAKRRAID' A
#
# COMPACT_ATOMS: atom_id res chain seq x y z
N MET A 1 -0.88 -23.12 1.21
CA MET A 1 -1.87 -22.63 0.22
C MET A 1 -2.35 -21.19 0.49
N SER A 2 -1.99 -20.54 1.62
CA SER A 2 -2.39 -19.14 1.90
C SER A 2 -1.74 -18.08 1.02
N GLY A 3 -0.53 -18.30 0.50
CA GLY A 3 0.18 -17.30 -0.32
C GLY A 3 -0.59 -16.87 -1.58
N SER A 4 -1.26 -17.81 -2.26
CA SER A 4 -2.03 -17.51 -3.48
C SER A 4 -3.21 -16.57 -3.21
N HIS A 5 -3.88 -16.70 -2.07
CA HIS A 5 -5.03 -15.86 -1.70
C HIS A 5 -4.58 -14.44 -1.33
N SER A 6 -3.46 -14.32 -0.62
CA SER A 6 -2.86 -13.02 -0.29
C SER A 6 -2.45 -12.24 -1.53
N HIS A 7 -1.81 -12.90 -2.51
CA HIS A 7 -1.44 -12.26 -3.77
C HIS A 7 -2.66 -11.77 -4.54
N THR A 8 -3.71 -12.59 -4.68
CA THR A 8 -4.95 -12.17 -5.34
C THR A 8 -5.60 -10.98 -4.65
N LEU A 9 -5.59 -10.93 -3.31
CA LEU A 9 -6.12 -9.78 -2.59
C LEU A 9 -5.28 -8.51 -2.81
N VAL A 10 -3.95 -8.63 -2.79
CA VAL A 10 -3.06 -7.50 -3.06
C VAL A 10 -3.29 -6.97 -4.48
N ASP A 11 -3.36 -7.83 -5.49
CA ASP A 11 -3.66 -7.43 -6.87
C ASP A 11 -5.01 -6.70 -6.97
N HIS A 12 -6.02 -7.19 -6.27
CA HIS A 12 -7.33 -6.55 -6.21
C HIS A 12 -7.22 -5.15 -5.58
N LEU A 13 -6.56 -5.02 -4.42
CA LEU A 13 -6.41 -3.74 -3.73
C LEU A 13 -5.57 -2.75 -4.56
N PHE A 14 -4.51 -3.21 -5.22
CA PHE A 14 -3.70 -2.36 -6.09
C PHE A 14 -4.56 -1.73 -7.20
N ARG A 15 -5.36 -2.54 -7.90
CA ARG A 15 -6.21 -2.08 -9.00
C ARG A 15 -7.32 -1.10 -8.58
N HIS A 16 -7.79 -1.17 -7.33
CA HIS A 16 -8.95 -0.40 -6.86
C HIS A 16 -8.60 0.78 -5.94
N GLU A 17 -7.47 0.70 -5.22
CA GLU A 17 -7.12 1.64 -4.16
C GLU A 17 -5.83 2.42 -4.43
N ALA A 18 -4.88 1.92 -5.23
CA ALA A 18 -3.57 2.57 -5.40
C ALA A 18 -3.69 4.04 -5.84
N GLY A 19 -4.51 4.35 -6.85
CA GLY A 19 -4.71 5.73 -7.31
C GLY A 19 -5.27 6.66 -6.24
N LYS A 20 -6.23 6.18 -5.41
CA LYS A 20 -6.77 6.98 -4.30
C LYS A 20 -5.72 7.18 -3.22
N MET A 21 -4.92 6.15 -2.94
CA MET A 21 -3.84 6.23 -1.97
C MET A 21 -2.77 7.23 -2.39
N ILE A 22 -2.33 7.18 -3.65
CA ILE A 22 -1.38 8.13 -4.23
C ILE A 22 -1.93 9.55 -4.10
N ALA A 23 -3.19 9.80 -4.48
CA ALA A 23 -3.80 11.13 -4.35
C ALA A 23 -3.77 11.67 -2.91
N VAL A 24 -4.02 10.81 -1.91
CA VAL A 24 -3.95 11.18 -0.49
C VAL A 24 -2.51 11.49 -0.06
N VAL A 25 -1.54 10.66 -0.44
CA VAL A 25 -0.12 10.85 -0.08
C VAL A 25 0.45 12.09 -0.76
N VAL A 26 0.16 12.32 -2.05
CA VAL A 26 0.52 13.55 -2.78
C VAL A 26 -0.04 14.78 -2.07
N ARG A 27 -1.30 14.73 -1.60
CA ARG A 27 -1.89 15.83 -0.84
C ARG A 27 -1.16 16.11 0.47
N MET A 28 -0.55 15.09 1.09
CA MET A 28 0.25 15.25 2.30
C MET A 28 1.66 15.79 2.02
N LEU A 29 2.32 15.29 0.97
CA LEU A 29 3.69 15.67 0.62
C LEU A 29 3.80 17.00 -0.14
N GLY A 30 2.75 17.36 -0.89
CA GLY A 30 2.72 18.46 -1.84
C GLY A 30 2.66 17.96 -3.29
N VAL A 31 1.94 18.70 -4.15
CA VAL A 31 1.64 18.30 -5.54
C VAL A 31 2.89 18.02 -6.39
N GLY A 32 4.02 18.67 -6.08
CA GLY A 32 5.29 18.46 -6.78
C GLY A 32 6.02 17.15 -6.44
N ARG A 33 5.48 16.33 -5.53
CA ARG A 33 6.11 15.07 -5.05
C ARG A 33 5.29 13.84 -5.45
N LEU A 34 4.78 13.84 -6.69
CA LEU A 34 3.98 12.73 -7.24
C LEU A 34 4.78 11.43 -7.30
N GLU A 35 5.98 11.46 -7.89
CA GLU A 35 6.83 10.28 -8.04
C GLU A 35 7.14 9.64 -6.68
N GLU A 36 7.49 10.47 -5.68
CA GLU A 36 7.72 9.98 -4.33
C GLU A 36 6.47 9.37 -3.69
N ALA A 37 5.29 9.96 -3.89
CA ALA A 37 4.04 9.39 -3.40
C ALA A 37 3.72 8.03 -4.06
N GLU A 38 4.02 7.87 -5.35
CA GLU A 38 3.89 6.59 -6.05
C GLU A 38 4.82 5.54 -5.48
N ASP A 39 6.08 5.89 -5.22
CA ASP A 39 7.07 4.99 -4.61
C ASP A 39 6.64 4.54 -3.21
N LEU A 40 6.16 5.46 -2.37
CA LEU A 40 5.69 5.13 -1.02
C LEU A 40 4.49 4.18 -1.01
N VAL A 41 3.56 4.37 -1.95
CA VAL A 41 2.40 3.48 -2.10
C VAL A 41 2.84 2.11 -2.64
N GLN A 42 3.74 2.08 -3.63
CA GLN A 42 4.30 0.83 -4.16
C GLN A 42 5.05 0.04 -3.09
N GLU A 43 5.84 0.71 -2.25
CA GLU A 43 6.53 0.09 -1.12
C GLU A 43 5.53 -0.52 -0.12
N ALA A 44 4.40 0.15 0.15
CA ALA A 44 3.36 -0.43 1.00
C ALA A 44 2.78 -1.74 0.42
N PHE A 45 2.54 -1.78 -0.89
CA PHE A 45 2.10 -3.00 -1.58
C PHE A 45 3.19 -4.08 -1.61
N TYR A 46 4.45 -3.70 -1.82
CA TYR A 46 5.60 -4.59 -1.75
C TYR A 46 5.69 -5.26 -0.38
N GLN A 47 5.56 -4.48 0.70
CA GLN A 47 5.55 -5.00 2.07
C GLN A 47 4.39 -5.96 2.31
N ALA A 48 3.18 -5.67 1.79
CA ALA A 48 2.05 -6.59 1.89
C ALA A 48 2.33 -7.93 1.22
N LEU A 49 2.87 -7.92 -0.02
CA LEU A 49 3.26 -9.15 -0.74
C LEU A 49 4.31 -9.97 0.02
N HIS A 50 5.24 -9.29 0.70
CA HIS A 50 6.33 -9.97 1.42
C HIS A 50 5.91 -10.46 2.81
N THR A 51 4.98 -9.80 3.48
CA THR A 51 4.68 -10.09 4.89
C THR A 51 3.39 -10.86 5.11
N TRP A 52 2.31 -10.56 4.37
CA TRP A 52 1.01 -11.19 4.59
C TRP A 52 0.98 -12.70 4.36
N PRO A 53 1.76 -13.29 3.41
CA PRO A 53 1.82 -14.75 3.28
C PRO A 53 2.28 -15.48 4.55
N PHE A 54 3.05 -14.81 5.42
CA PHE A 54 3.61 -15.37 6.64
C PHE A 54 2.89 -14.92 7.90
N THR A 55 2.45 -13.66 7.92
CA THR A 55 1.86 -13.00 9.10
C THR A 55 0.33 -13.00 9.09
N GLY A 56 -0.28 -13.38 7.97
CA GLY A 56 -1.72 -13.24 7.74
C GLY A 56 -2.08 -11.88 7.16
N ILE A 57 -3.30 -11.80 6.63
CA ILE A 57 -3.87 -10.57 6.09
C ILE A 57 -4.51 -9.80 7.27
N PRO A 58 -4.22 -8.50 7.46
CA PRO A 58 -4.87 -7.69 8.49
C PRO A 58 -6.39 -7.60 8.31
N ASP A 59 -7.13 -7.37 9.39
CA ASP A 59 -8.61 -7.21 9.34
C ASP A 59 -9.05 -6.06 8.42
N GLU A 60 -8.26 -4.99 8.35
CA GLU A 60 -8.46 -3.84 7.45
C GLU A 60 -7.26 -3.63 6.51
N PRO A 61 -7.14 -4.40 5.41
CA PRO A 61 -5.97 -4.40 4.53
C PRO A 61 -5.69 -3.03 3.88
N ALA A 62 -6.72 -2.34 3.41
CA ALA A 62 -6.59 -1.04 2.76
C ALA A 62 -6.12 0.04 3.75
N ALA A 63 -6.65 0.03 4.97
CA ALA A 63 -6.22 0.94 6.03
C ALA A 63 -4.77 0.69 6.43
N TRP A 64 -4.38 -0.59 6.53
CA TRP A 64 -2.99 -0.98 6.80
C TRP A 64 -2.04 -0.47 5.72
N LEU A 65 -2.37 -0.66 4.43
CA LEU A 65 -1.57 -0.18 3.30
C LEU A 65 -1.38 1.35 3.34
N MET A 66 -2.47 2.10 3.57
CA MET A 66 -2.42 3.55 3.71
C MET A 66 -1.54 3.98 4.89
N GLN A 67 -1.61 3.26 6.01
CA GLN A 67 -0.80 3.56 7.18
C GLN A 67 0.70 3.31 6.92
N VAL A 68 1.05 2.24 6.21
CA VAL A 68 2.44 1.97 5.83
C VAL A 68 2.98 3.08 4.92
N ALA A 69 2.23 3.47 3.88
CA ALA A 69 2.62 4.56 2.99
C ALA A 69 2.80 5.90 3.76
N LYS A 70 1.89 6.22 4.69
CA LYS A 70 1.96 7.44 5.51
C LYS A 70 3.13 7.45 6.49
N ARG A 71 3.48 6.31 7.09
CA ARG A 71 4.64 6.21 8.00
C ARG A 71 5.93 6.50 7.24
N ARG A 72 6.09 5.86 6.08
CA ARG A 72 7.24 6.07 5.19
C ARG A 72 7.35 7.50 4.67
N ALA A 73 6.25 8.23 4.56
CA ALA A 73 6.24 9.64 4.16
C ALA A 73 6.83 10.59 5.23
N ILE A 74 6.94 10.13 6.49
CA ILE A 74 7.43 10.89 7.64
C ILE A 74 8.86 10.45 8.02
N ASP A 75 9.23 9.22 7.70
CA ASP A 75 10.58 8.64 7.90
C ASP A 75 11.63 9.37 7.03
#